data_AF-A0A7Y4NPV2-F1
#
_entry.id   AF-A0A7Y4NPV2-F1
#
_cell.length_a   1.000
_cell.length_b   1.000
_cell.length_c   1.000
_cell.angle_alpha   90.00
_cell.angle_beta   90.00
_cell.angle_gamma   90.00
#
_symmetry.space_group_name_H-M   'P 1'
#
loop_
_entity.id
_entity.type
_entity.pdbx_description
1 polymer ?
#
loop_
_entity_poly.entity_id
_entity_poly.type
_entity_poly.pdbx_seq_one_letter_code
_entity_poly.pdbx_strand_id
1 'polypeptide(L)'
;MRVAPSTPVTCFVCGSTFTVHNKVDLDGGRRTVLQEPSACPFCDAPLRTIPKLDVGVAKSLLLTEAGAPEEKKAYGTVERFLERFTRTEAEVDTLLTLARELDLGAWEEANLARLQRSKDAGLKTETKFVAKLRKEAEDGGLFERLQRAAAPVKDAHRALWSRHMAVFQQRKQS
;
A
#
# COMPACT_ATOMS: atom_id res chain seq x y z
N MET A 1 18.08 14.96 16.02
CA MET A 1 16.81 14.68 15.31
C MET A 1 15.66 15.31 16.11
N ARG A 2 14.87 16.20 15.50
CA ARG A 2 13.74 16.89 16.17
C ARG A 2 12.55 15.94 16.27
N VAL A 3 11.85 15.94 17.39
CA VAL A 3 10.60 15.17 17.55
C VAL A 3 9.56 15.79 16.63
N ALA A 4 8.91 14.97 15.80
CA ALA A 4 7.86 15.48 14.92
C ALA A 4 6.74 16.10 15.78
N PRO A 5 6.20 17.27 15.40
CA PRO A 5 5.15 17.93 16.16
C PRO A 5 3.92 17.03 16.30
N SER A 6 3.08 17.36 17.28
CA SER A 6 1.78 16.70 17.40
C SER A 6 0.92 17.06 16.20
N THR A 7 0.25 16.08 15.61
CA THR A 7 -0.47 16.26 14.35
C THR A 7 -1.90 15.71 14.47
N PRO A 8 -2.91 16.41 13.93
CA PRO A 8 -4.25 15.84 13.82
C PRO A 8 -4.24 14.66 12.85
N VAL A 9 -4.89 13.57 13.24
CA VAL A 9 -5.07 12.37 12.43
C VAL A 9 -6.55 12.01 12.41
N THR A 10 -7.05 11.68 11.22
CA THR A 10 -8.41 11.17 11.03
C THR A 10 -8.37 9.65 10.91
N CYS A 11 -9.17 8.95 11.71
CA CYS A 11 -9.26 7.50 11.68
C CYS A 11 -9.86 7.02 10.35
N PHE A 12 -9.19 6.09 9.67
CA PHE A 12 -9.66 5.50 8.41
C PHE A 12 -10.89 4.58 8.57
N VAL A 13 -11.23 4.20 9.81
CA VAL A 13 -12.41 3.37 10.09
C VAL A 13 -13.62 4.24 10.46
N CYS A 14 -13.53 4.95 11.59
CA CYS A 14 -14.69 5.65 12.18
C CYS A 14 -14.80 7.12 11.77
N GLY A 15 -13.82 7.67 11.04
CA GLY A 15 -13.81 9.06 10.58
C GLY A 15 -13.57 10.11 11.68
N SER A 16 -13.39 9.70 12.93
CA SER A 16 -13.09 10.63 14.03
C SER A 16 -11.68 11.20 13.91
N THR A 17 -11.53 12.49 14.22
CA THR A 17 -10.23 13.19 14.24
C THR A 17 -9.75 13.37 15.67
N PHE A 18 -8.48 13.11 15.91
CA PHE A 18 -7.81 13.28 17.20
C PHE A 18 -6.34 13.63 17.00
N THR A 19 -5.69 14.14 18.04
CA THR A 19 -4.28 14.53 17.99
C THR A 19 -3.41 13.33 18.34
N VAL A 20 -2.40 13.07 17.53
CA VAL A 20 -1.33 12.11 17.83
C VAL A 20 -0.09 12.87 18.26
N HIS A 21 0.43 12.53 19.43
CA HIS A 21 1.64 13.07 20.00
C HIS A 21 2.79 12.10 19.76
N ASN A 22 3.95 12.63 19.33
CA ASN A 22 5.17 11.85 19.26
C ASN A 22 5.94 12.05 20.57
N LYS A 23 6.06 11.01 21.37
CA LYS A 23 6.84 11.00 22.60
C LYS A 23 8.15 10.29 22.35
N VAL A 24 9.23 10.84 22.88
CA VAL A 24 10.52 10.14 22.87
C VAL A 24 10.57 9.29 24.11
N ASP A 25 10.82 8.01 23.91
CA ASP A 25 11.14 7.08 24.98
C ASP A 25 12.62 6.71 24.90
N LEU A 26 13.24 6.57 26.06
CA LEU A 26 14.67 6.28 26.23
C LEU A 26 14.77 5.03 27.09
N ASP A 27 14.63 3.87 26.46
CA ASP A 27 14.79 2.58 27.13
C ASP A 27 16.08 1.88 26.67
N GLY A 28 16.86 1.36 27.63
CA GLY A 28 18.11 0.66 27.37
C GLY A 28 19.16 1.44 26.55
N GLY A 29 19.14 2.78 26.60
CA GLY A 29 20.04 3.65 25.82
C GLY A 29 19.65 3.79 24.34
N ARG A 30 18.52 3.22 23.91
CA ARG A 30 17.96 3.43 22.57
C ARG A 30 16.82 4.44 22.62
N ARG A 31 16.92 5.43 21.75
CA ARG A 31 15.88 6.44 21.57
C ARG A 31 14.81 5.93 20.61
N THR A 32 13.62 5.66 21.12
CA THR A 32 12.44 5.29 20.32
C THR A 32 11.46 6.46 20.29
N VAL A 33 10.66 6.54 19.23
CA VAL A 33 9.56 7.51 19.12
C VAL A 33 8.27 6.72 19.20
N LEU A 34 7.48 6.97 20.24
CA LEU A 34 6.17 6.37 20.47
C LEU A 34 5.08 7.36 20.05
N GLN A 35 4.05 6.84 19.39
CA GLN A 35 2.86 7.61 19.04
C GLN A 35 1.78 7.36 20.09
N GLU A 36 1.29 8.44 20.71
CA GLU A 36 0.21 8.40 21.69
C GLU A 36 -0.99 9.25 21.18
N PRO A 37 -2.21 8.68 21.09
CA PRO A 37 -2.53 7.26 21.33
C PRO A 37 -2.00 6.36 20.20
N SER A 38 -1.75 5.08 20.48
CA SER A 38 -1.27 4.09 19.50
C SER A 38 -2.37 3.51 18.61
N ALA A 39 -3.63 3.81 18.93
CA ALA A 39 -4.83 3.45 18.18
C ALA A 39 -5.87 4.58 18.29
N CYS A 40 -6.91 4.51 17.45
CA CYS A 40 -8.01 5.45 17.52
C CYS A 40 -8.74 5.33 18.87
N PRO A 41 -8.84 6.41 19.68
CA PRO A 41 -9.47 6.35 21.00
C PRO A 41 -10.99 6.10 20.93
N PHE A 42 -11.59 6.21 19.75
CA PHE A 42 -13.03 6.06 19.56
C PHE A 42 -13.43 4.67 19.08
N CYS A 43 -12.56 3.94 18.37
CA CYS A 43 -12.91 2.64 17.78
C CYS A 43 -11.82 1.57 17.92
N ASP A 44 -10.69 1.90 18.55
CA ASP A 44 -9.48 1.07 18.71
C ASP A 44 -8.80 0.63 17.40
N ALA A 45 -9.18 1.21 16.27
CA ALA A 45 -8.51 0.93 15.01
C ALA A 45 -7.03 1.34 15.09
N PRO A 46 -6.08 0.51 14.64
CA PRO A 46 -4.66 0.80 14.71
C PRO A 46 -4.32 2.05 13.90
N LEU A 47 -3.36 2.85 14.36
CA LEU A 47 -2.84 3.94 13.54
C LEU A 47 -1.97 3.36 12.42
N ARG A 48 -2.43 3.50 11.17
CA ARG A 48 -1.68 3.06 9.99
C ARG A 48 -1.52 4.22 9.03
N THR A 49 -0.27 4.63 8.83
CA THR A 49 0.13 5.52 7.76
C THR A 49 0.48 4.69 6.54
N ILE A 50 -0.18 4.95 5.42
CA ILE A 50 0.19 4.42 4.11
C ILE A 50 0.69 5.59 3.25
N PRO A 51 1.58 5.34 2.27
CA PRO A 51 1.93 6.35 1.30
C PRO A 51 0.72 6.71 0.44
N LYS A 52 0.81 7.82 -0.29
CA LYS A 52 -0.18 8.17 -1.31
C LYS A 52 -0.22 7.04 -2.37
N LEU A 53 -1.42 6.60 -2.72
CA LEU A 53 -1.62 5.67 -3.84
C LEU A 53 -1.43 6.45 -5.15
N ASP A 54 -0.34 6.17 -5.83
CA ASP A 54 0.02 6.82 -7.09
C ASP A 54 0.50 5.79 -8.12
N VAL A 55 0.86 6.29 -9.30
CA VAL A 55 1.37 5.47 -10.41
C VAL A 55 2.63 4.69 -10.02
N GLY A 56 3.48 5.22 -9.14
CA GLY A 56 4.68 4.52 -8.68
C GLY A 56 4.35 3.30 -7.81
N VAL A 57 3.36 3.44 -6.92
CA VAL A 57 2.83 2.32 -6.13
C VAL A 57 2.17 1.29 -7.04
N ALA A 58 1.40 1.72 -8.05
CA ALA A 58 0.76 0.82 -9.02
C ALA A 58 1.78 0.03 -9.86
N LYS A 59 2.87 0.70 -10.31
CA LYS A 59 3.99 0.01 -10.98
C LYS A 59 4.63 -1.05 -10.10
N SER A 60 4.84 -0.72 -8.82
CA SER A 60 5.41 -1.66 -7.84
C SER A 60 4.49 -2.87 -7.62
N LEU A 61 3.17 -2.67 -7.59
CA LEU A 61 2.18 -3.76 -7.54
C LEU A 61 2.31 -4.69 -8.75
N LEU A 62 2.35 -4.11 -9.96
CA LEU A 62 2.47 -4.87 -11.20
C LEU A 62 3.78 -5.67 -11.27
N LEU A 63 4.90 -5.06 -10.88
CA LEU A 63 6.20 -5.74 -10.82
C LEU A 63 6.21 -6.84 -9.76
N THR A 64 5.51 -6.65 -8.63
CA THR A 64 5.31 -7.70 -7.62
C THR A 64 4.57 -8.90 -8.21
N GLU A 65 3.47 -8.66 -8.91
CA GLU A 65 2.70 -9.71 -9.62
C GLU A 65 3.54 -10.40 -10.70
N ALA A 66 4.34 -9.64 -11.45
CA ALA A 66 5.22 -10.19 -12.48
C ALA A 66 6.34 -11.09 -11.91
N GLY A 67 6.61 -10.97 -10.60
CA GLY A 67 7.68 -11.67 -9.89
C GLY A 67 9.05 -11.01 -10.05
N ALA A 68 9.10 -9.68 -10.23
CA ALA A 68 10.35 -8.94 -10.33
C ALA A 68 11.20 -9.12 -9.06
N PRO A 69 12.53 -9.34 -9.17
CA PRO A 69 13.34 -9.78 -8.03
C PRO A 69 13.34 -8.86 -6.82
N GLU A 70 13.46 -7.55 -7.04
CA GLU A 70 13.53 -6.56 -5.94
C GLU A 70 12.17 -6.43 -5.23
N GLU A 71 11.09 -6.43 -5.99
CA GLU A 71 9.72 -6.36 -5.48
C GLU A 71 9.32 -7.63 -4.77
N LYS A 72 9.68 -8.79 -5.33
CA LYS A 72 9.48 -10.10 -4.68
C LYS A 72 10.24 -10.18 -3.37
N LYS A 73 11.47 -9.65 -3.33
CA LYS A 73 12.27 -9.58 -2.09
C LYS A 73 11.65 -8.63 -1.06
N ALA A 74 11.13 -7.48 -1.51
CA ALA A 74 10.58 -6.46 -0.63
C ALA A 74 9.18 -6.78 -0.09
N TYR A 75 8.34 -7.41 -0.91
CA TYR A 75 6.90 -7.54 -0.66
C TYR A 75 6.42 -9.00 -0.66
N GLY A 76 7.09 -9.89 -1.38
CA GLY A 76 6.75 -11.31 -1.45
C GLY A 76 5.61 -11.59 -2.42
N THR A 77 4.37 -11.37 -1.98
CA THR A 77 3.15 -11.66 -2.76
C THR A 77 2.30 -10.40 -2.97
N VAL A 78 1.37 -10.46 -3.92
CA VAL A 78 0.41 -9.38 -4.15
C VAL A 78 -0.45 -9.11 -2.92
N GLU A 79 -0.89 -10.15 -2.22
CA GLU A 79 -1.69 -10.00 -0.99
C GLU A 79 -0.92 -9.20 0.07
N ARG A 80 0.34 -9.57 0.33
CA ARG A 80 1.20 -8.86 1.27
C ARG A 80 1.49 -7.43 0.83
N PHE A 81 1.64 -7.20 -0.47
CA PHE A 81 1.77 -5.85 -1.02
C PHE A 81 0.50 -5.04 -0.71
N LEU A 82 -0.67 -5.54 -1.09
CA LEU A 82 -1.95 -4.86 -0.88
C LEU A 82 -2.20 -4.59 0.61
N GLU A 83 -1.95 -5.56 1.48
CA GLU A 83 -2.05 -5.39 2.93
C GLU A 83 -1.15 -4.27 3.45
N ARG A 84 0.06 -4.12 2.91
CA ARG A 84 1.02 -3.09 3.33
C ARG A 84 0.62 -1.69 2.89
N PHE A 85 0.11 -1.56 1.67
CA PHE A 85 -0.16 -0.27 1.03
C PHE A 85 -1.62 0.19 1.14
N THR A 86 -2.53 -0.63 1.65
CA THR A 86 -3.95 -0.28 1.80
C THR A 86 -4.47 -0.58 3.21
N ARG A 87 -5.56 0.08 3.56
CA ARG A 87 -6.26 0.02 4.85
C ARG A 87 -7.77 -0.20 4.67
N THR A 88 -8.29 0.04 3.47
CA THR A 88 -9.72 -0.09 3.14
C THR A 88 -9.91 -0.81 1.81
N GLU A 89 -11.11 -1.34 1.58
CA GLU A 89 -11.49 -1.92 0.30
C GLU A 89 -11.38 -0.91 -0.85
N ALA A 90 -11.82 0.34 -0.61
CA ALA A 90 -11.75 1.41 -1.60
C ALA A 90 -10.31 1.78 -1.98
N GLU A 91 -9.36 1.69 -1.05
CA GLU A 91 -7.93 1.87 -1.35
C GLU A 91 -7.37 0.73 -2.20
N VAL A 92 -7.82 -0.51 -1.97
CA VAL A 92 -7.49 -1.65 -2.86
C VAL A 92 -8.05 -1.40 -4.25
N ASP A 93 -9.32 -1.01 -4.37
CA ASP A 93 -9.94 -0.68 -5.66
C ASP A 93 -9.20 0.43 -6.39
N THR A 94 -8.85 1.51 -5.68
CA THR A 94 -8.08 2.62 -6.24
C THR A 94 -6.78 2.14 -6.84
N LEU A 95 -6.04 1.29 -6.12
CA LEU A 95 -4.76 0.80 -6.59
C LEU A 95 -4.88 -0.17 -7.78
N LEU A 96 -5.92 -1.03 -7.79
CA LEU A 96 -6.22 -1.89 -8.93
C LEU A 96 -6.62 -1.09 -10.17
N THR A 97 -7.40 -0.03 -10.01
CA THR A 97 -7.76 0.88 -11.10
C THR A 97 -6.52 1.57 -11.65
N LEU A 98 -5.65 2.13 -10.80
CA LEU A 98 -4.38 2.72 -11.24
C LEU A 98 -3.49 1.72 -11.99
N ALA A 99 -3.44 0.46 -11.55
CA ALA A 99 -2.69 -0.59 -12.23
C ALA A 99 -3.30 -0.95 -13.59
N ARG A 100 -4.63 -0.91 -13.71
CA ARG A 100 -5.36 -1.21 -14.95
C ARG A 100 -5.29 -0.11 -15.99
N GLU A 101 -5.33 1.14 -15.54
CA GLU A 101 -5.23 2.32 -16.39
C GLU A 101 -3.79 2.66 -16.80
N LEU A 102 -2.81 1.93 -16.26
CA LEU A 102 -1.41 2.15 -16.61
C LEU A 102 -1.13 1.77 -18.06
N ASP A 103 -0.60 2.72 -18.82
CA ASP A 103 -0.10 2.46 -20.17
C ASP A 103 1.22 1.67 -20.10
N LEU A 104 1.11 0.34 -20.18
CA LEU A 104 2.25 -0.58 -20.19
C LEU A 104 3.13 -0.41 -21.44
N GLY A 105 2.54 0.00 -22.57
CA GLY A 105 3.27 0.26 -23.80
C GLY A 105 4.16 1.48 -23.67
N ALA A 106 3.59 2.61 -23.23
CA ALA A 106 4.36 3.83 -22.98
C ALA A 106 5.45 3.63 -21.92
N TRP A 107 5.19 2.81 -20.90
CA TRP A 107 6.20 2.46 -19.90
C TRP A 107 7.36 1.65 -20.51
N GLU A 108 7.06 0.62 -21.30
CA GLU A 108 8.08 -0.18 -21.97
C GLU A 108 8.93 0.69 -22.92
N GLU A 109 8.28 1.50 -23.75
CA GLU A 109 8.94 2.42 -24.70
C GLU A 109 9.86 3.43 -23.99
N ALA A 110 9.38 4.03 -22.89
CA ALA A 110 10.18 4.95 -22.09
C ALA A 110 11.42 4.26 -21.50
N ASN A 111 11.28 3.02 -21.03
CA ASN A 111 12.41 2.25 -20.51
C ASN A 111 13.40 1.87 -21.62
N LEU A 112 12.92 1.46 -22.80
CA LEU A 112 13.76 1.15 -23.96
C LEU A 112 14.54 2.39 -24.43
N ALA A 113 13.90 3.55 -24.51
CA ALA A 113 14.56 4.81 -24.88
C ALA A 113 15.67 5.18 -23.88
N ARG A 114 15.46 4.96 -22.58
CA ARG A 114 16.48 5.18 -21.54
C ARG A 114 17.64 4.18 -21.67
N LEU A 115 17.37 2.92 -21.98
CA LEU A 115 18.39 1.89 -22.18
C LEU A 115 19.28 2.11 -23.41
N GLN A 116 18.82 2.86 -24.41
CA GLN A 116 19.71 3.28 -25.52
C GLN A 116 20.88 4.15 -25.04
N ARG A 117 20.73 4.83 -23.90
CA ARG A 117 21.71 5.77 -23.33
C ARG A 117 22.31 5.29 -22.00
N SER A 118 21.88 4.12 -21.51
CA SER A 118 22.25 3.62 -20.18
C SER A 118 22.49 2.11 -20.20
N LYS A 119 23.47 1.67 -19.42
CA LYS A 119 23.74 0.24 -19.17
C LYS A 119 23.14 -0.26 -17.85
N ASP A 120 22.13 0.44 -17.34
CA ASP A 120 21.50 0.11 -16.05
C ASP A 120 20.85 -1.29 -16.09
N ALA A 121 21.41 -2.20 -15.28
CA ALA A 121 20.96 -3.59 -15.20
C ALA A 121 19.60 -3.73 -14.52
N GLY A 122 19.27 -2.83 -13.58
CA GLY A 122 17.97 -2.78 -12.93
C GLY A 122 16.89 -2.40 -13.92
N LEU A 123 17.10 -1.33 -14.68
CA LEU A 123 16.23 -0.88 -15.75
C LEU A 123 16.04 -1.97 -16.82
N LYS A 124 17.12 -2.65 -17.23
CA LYS A 124 17.05 -3.78 -18.18
C LYS A 124 16.19 -4.92 -17.64
N THR A 125 16.25 -5.17 -16.34
CA THR A 125 15.43 -6.20 -15.69
C THR A 125 13.98 -5.76 -15.64
N GLU A 126 13.70 -4.53 -15.18
CA GLU A 126 12.36 -3.94 -15.16
C GLU A 126 11.70 -4.02 -16.55
N THR A 127 12.38 -3.59 -17.61
CA THR A 127 11.83 -3.63 -18.98
C THR A 127 11.39 -5.03 -19.40
N LYS A 128 12.12 -6.09 -19.02
CA LYS A 128 11.71 -7.47 -19.34
C LYS A 128 10.40 -7.85 -18.65
N PHE A 129 10.21 -7.41 -17.40
CA PHE A 129 8.97 -7.68 -16.66
C PHE A 129 7.81 -6.83 -17.20
N VAL A 130 8.05 -5.58 -17.61
CA VAL A 130 7.02 -4.75 -18.27
C VAL A 130 6.56 -5.40 -19.57
N ALA A 131 7.49 -5.89 -20.39
CA ALA A 131 7.15 -6.60 -21.63
C ALA A 131 6.31 -7.87 -21.38
N LYS A 132 6.63 -8.61 -20.30
CA LYS A 132 5.84 -9.78 -19.86
C LYS A 132 4.43 -9.34 -19.42
N LEU A 133 4.33 -8.31 -18.58
CA LEU A 133 3.06 -7.78 -18.09
C LEU A 133 2.16 -7.32 -19.23
N ARG A 134 2.71 -6.67 -20.26
CA ARG A 134 1.94 -6.23 -21.43
C ARG A 134 1.26 -7.41 -22.13
N LYS A 135 2.00 -8.50 -22.38
CA LYS A 135 1.43 -9.71 -22.99
C LYS A 135 0.32 -10.32 -22.12
N GLU A 136 0.56 -10.42 -20.81
CA GLU A 136 -0.43 -10.96 -19.88
C GLU A 136 -1.67 -10.07 -19.71
N ALA A 137 -1.53 -8.76 -19.96
CA ALA A 137 -2.64 -7.80 -19.96
C ALA A 137 -3.50 -7.93 -21.22
N GLU A 138 -2.88 -8.15 -22.39
CA GLU A 138 -3.58 -8.40 -23.66
C GLU A 138 -4.46 -9.66 -23.57
N ASP A 139 -3.96 -10.71 -22.92
CA ASP A 139 -4.70 -11.95 -22.69
C ASP A 139 -5.73 -11.85 -21.55
N GLY A 140 -5.85 -10.69 -20.88
CA GLY A 140 -6.75 -10.45 -19.74
C GLY A 140 -6.35 -11.11 -18.42
N GLY A 141 -5.49 -12.13 -18.46
CA GLY A 141 -5.12 -12.94 -17.30
C GLY A 141 -4.40 -12.17 -16.19
N LEU A 142 -3.69 -11.08 -16.50
CA LEU A 142 -3.03 -10.24 -15.49
C LEU A 142 -4.03 -9.67 -14.47
N PHE A 143 -5.08 -9.03 -14.96
CA PHE A 143 -6.02 -8.32 -14.10
C PHE A 143 -6.93 -9.28 -13.34
N GLU A 144 -7.26 -10.44 -13.92
CA GLU A 144 -7.97 -11.49 -13.19
C GLU A 144 -7.18 -12.03 -12.00
N ARG A 145 -5.86 -12.23 -12.15
CA ARG A 145 -5.00 -12.68 -11.04
C ARG A 145 -4.89 -11.62 -9.95
N LEU A 146 -4.71 -10.34 -10.32
CA LEU A 146 -4.72 -9.24 -9.37
C LEU A 146 -6.05 -9.15 -8.60
N GLN A 147 -7.19 -9.30 -9.28
CA GLN A 147 -8.49 -9.32 -8.63
C GLN A 147 -8.64 -10.51 -7.67
N ARG A 148 -8.19 -11.70 -8.09
CA ARG A 148 -8.22 -12.91 -7.26
C ARG A 148 -7.38 -12.75 -5.99
N ALA A 149 -6.19 -12.18 -6.10
CA ALA A 149 -5.32 -11.89 -4.96
C ALA A 149 -5.90 -10.77 -4.06
N ALA A 150 -6.59 -9.78 -4.65
CA ALA A 150 -7.19 -8.69 -3.90
C ALA A 150 -8.42 -9.10 -3.08
N ALA A 151 -9.18 -10.10 -3.51
CA ALA A 151 -10.40 -10.55 -2.85
C ALA A 151 -10.21 -10.87 -1.34
N PRO A 152 -9.27 -11.75 -0.92
CA PRO A 152 -9.07 -12.03 0.50
C PRO A 152 -8.59 -10.80 1.29
N VAL A 153 -7.84 -9.88 0.68
CA VAL A 153 -7.39 -8.65 1.33
C VAL A 153 -8.57 -7.70 1.58
N LYS A 154 -9.48 -7.57 0.62
CA LYS A 154 -10.72 -6.79 0.79
C LYS A 154 -11.59 -7.37 1.88
N ASP A 155 -11.76 -8.70 1.92
CA ASP A 155 -12.54 -9.36 2.98
C ASP A 155 -11.92 -9.14 4.36
N ALA A 156 -10.58 -9.19 4.47
CA ALA A 156 -9.87 -8.88 5.71
C ALA A 156 -10.08 -7.42 6.15
N HIS A 157 -9.99 -6.46 5.23
CA HIS A 157 -10.25 -5.04 5.52
C HIS A 157 -11.70 -4.81 5.95
N ARG A 158 -12.66 -5.47 5.29
CA ARG A 158 -14.09 -5.40 5.65
C ARG A 158 -14.33 -5.92 7.06
N ALA A 159 -13.77 -7.10 7.38
CA ALA A 159 -13.91 -7.70 8.71
C ALA A 159 -13.29 -6.81 9.80
N LEU A 160 -12.11 -6.23 9.54
CA LEU A 160 -11.46 -5.29 10.44
C LEU A 160 -12.31 -4.03 10.66
N TRP A 161 -12.86 -3.47 9.58
CA TRP A 161 -13.75 -2.31 9.64
C TRP A 161 -14.99 -2.61 10.50
N SER A 162 -15.67 -3.72 10.22
CA SER A 162 -16.88 -4.14 10.97
C SER A 162 -16.60 -4.28 12.47
N ARG A 163 -15.47 -4.91 12.83
CA ARG A 163 -15.06 -5.07 14.23
C ARG A 163 -14.91 -3.72 14.95
N HIS A 164 -14.17 -2.79 14.35
CA HIS A 164 -13.89 -1.50 14.98
C HIS A 164 -15.11 -0.56 14.97
N MET A 165 -15.97 -0.66 13.94
CA MET A 165 -17.23 0.08 13.93
C MET A 165 -18.20 -0.39 15.02
N ALA A 166 -18.23 -1.68 15.35
CA ALA A 166 -19.01 -2.17 16.48
C ALA A 166 -18.55 -1.54 17.80
N VAL A 167 -17.22 -1.44 18.03
CA VAL A 167 -16.65 -0.75 19.21
C VAL A 167 -17.06 0.72 19.25
N PHE A 168 -16.99 1.41 18.10
CA PHE A 168 -17.39 2.82 18.01
C PHE A 168 -18.87 3.03 18.36
N GLN A 169 -19.75 2.18 17.85
CA GLN A 169 -21.18 2.24 18.14
C GLN A 169 -21.47 1.97 19.60
N GLN A 170 -20.83 0.97 20.21
CA GLN A 170 -20.98 0.66 21.64
C GLN A 170 -20.56 1.84 22.52
N ARG A 171 -19.44 2.50 22.21
CA ARG A 171 -18.95 3.67 22.96
C ARG A 171 -19.83 4.91 22.80
N LYS A 172 -20.55 5.06 21.68
CA LYS A 172 -21.50 6.17 21.48
C LYS A 172 -22.78 6.03 22.30
N GLN A 173 -23.13 4.81 22.68
CA GLN A 173 -24.34 4.50 23.45
C GLN A 173 -24.09 4.47 24.97
N SER A 174 -22.82 4.54 25.38
CA SER A 174 -22.38 4.63 26.79
C SER A 174 -22.21 6.08 27.20
#